data_AF-A0A9P4TIP5-F1
#
_entry.id   AF-A0A9P4TIP5-F1
#
_cell.length_a   1.000
_cell.length_b   1.000
_cell.length_c   1.000
_cell.angle_alpha   90.00
_cell.angle_beta   90.00
_cell.angle_gamma   90.00
#
_symmetry.space_group_name_H-M   'P 1'
#
loop_
_entity.id
_entity.type
_entity.pdbx_description
1 polymer ?
#
loop_
_entity_poly.entity_id
_entity_poly.type
_entity_poly.pdbx_seq_one_letter_code
_entity_poly.pdbx_strand_id
1 'polypeptide(L)'
;MAQHRPPDPSESFGKRDNRGLQEDDDYAPSSPADHIATLSPDATQAPSFALSQRPRVSSQPAQRLSYSVESPPKLTDSETAQMASYDILSSGTNVLQSGRAEREEQESQGVDQVETGDQADQDQDDDCDISDFGVESNDEELMFASEEEQMQARYGVSQEQLSIPVSGCQDIGQLQKWDEQEHEEFVRLVRAIPEDGQEPLIRRAIDVEAGSGSSLGVKYQGMWTEWRFNSFLTLCSMNKKVIGELTYGNLALAVQRDYELRERLEKYQERSKVQPSIYARVLVAQDDSRMSARDALRLVKWLKRYISEDLFIVQHEKCRKAFWLIDREFSKRWSRESTDAGLRRSLVSKPGEVSKDRVQVIKKFTDQLHARRQGLEDNTLLPRPLLYIGYAATADIRKRQHEACGSSSNWLASLVQAVCNVLWGRGKYMMKFFVICPISEEPQGPVAEMLLTRVTGAYYHGGSGFCIDIAGKSMESIHFKKLSHIEARDLWAEHDEWVEHNTPVNENWNAQSAVTKAKWARYESRREANEKLREEMADDIGRILFMADQVEPTMDPSMPGYEEVMDSISFCRETAEKIFQLDEEQLAAEGAEAAAAQSNEEGRAEGDGNED
;
A
#
# COMPACT_ATOMS: atom_id res chain seq x y z
N MET A 1 7.71 -20.99 -67.13
CA MET A 1 7.74 -19.89 -66.16
C MET A 1 6.49 -19.05 -66.36
N ALA A 2 5.48 -19.30 -65.53
CA ALA A 2 4.22 -18.56 -65.51
C ALA A 2 3.69 -18.66 -64.07
N GLN A 3 3.56 -17.53 -63.39
CA GLN A 3 3.07 -17.44 -62.02
C GLN A 3 1.55 -17.27 -62.03
N HIS A 4 0.88 -18.13 -61.28
CA HIS A 4 -0.55 -18.11 -61.03
C HIS A 4 -0.90 -17.03 -59.99
N ARG A 5 -1.91 -16.20 -60.32
CA ARG A 5 -2.73 -15.46 -59.36
C ARG A 5 -4.01 -16.27 -59.11
N PRO A 6 -4.44 -16.48 -57.85
CA PRO A 6 -5.79 -16.99 -57.56
C PRO A 6 -6.82 -15.85 -57.52
N PRO A 7 -8.11 -16.15 -57.79
CA PRO A 7 -9.18 -15.17 -57.88
C PRO A 7 -9.88 -14.91 -56.53
N ASP A 8 -10.46 -13.73 -56.46
CA ASP A 8 -11.37 -13.20 -55.46
C ASP A 8 -12.78 -13.84 -55.57
N PRO A 9 -13.44 -14.20 -54.47
CA PRO A 9 -14.88 -14.40 -54.47
C PRO A 9 -15.58 -13.53 -53.42
N SER A 10 -16.11 -12.41 -53.88
CA SER A 10 -17.25 -11.71 -53.29
C SER A 10 -18.57 -12.45 -53.60
N GLU A 11 -19.50 -12.38 -52.66
CA GLU A 11 -20.96 -12.59 -52.78
C GLU A 11 -21.51 -14.03 -52.87
N SER A 12 -22.10 -14.49 -51.76
CA SER A 12 -23.49 -15.00 -51.76
C SER A 12 -24.05 -15.11 -50.34
N PHE A 13 -24.80 -14.09 -49.89
CA PHE A 13 -25.67 -14.20 -48.70
C PHE A 13 -27.00 -14.83 -49.10
N GLY A 14 -27.17 -16.11 -48.77
CA GLY A 14 -28.43 -16.84 -48.89
C GLY A 14 -29.24 -16.77 -47.60
N LYS A 15 -30.42 -16.16 -47.65
CA LYS A 15 -31.48 -16.25 -46.63
C LYS A 15 -31.86 -17.72 -46.40
N ARG A 16 -31.97 -18.15 -45.14
CA ARG A 16 -32.65 -19.40 -44.78
C ARG A 16 -33.76 -19.14 -43.77
N ASP A 17 -34.91 -19.69 -44.14
CA ASP A 17 -36.17 -19.67 -43.43
C ASP A 17 -36.14 -20.47 -42.13
N ASN A 18 -36.92 -19.97 -41.17
CA ASN A 18 -37.15 -20.53 -39.85
C ASN A 18 -38.43 -21.40 -39.88
N ARG A 19 -38.28 -22.73 -39.81
CA ARG A 19 -39.28 -23.74 -39.43
C ARG A 19 -38.44 -24.90 -38.84
N GLY A 20 -38.59 -25.42 -37.63
CA GLY A 20 -39.78 -25.66 -36.81
C GLY A 20 -39.86 -27.19 -36.61
N LEU A 21 -39.96 -27.63 -35.34
CA LEU A 21 -40.19 -29.01 -34.85
C LEU A 21 -38.91 -29.89 -34.88
N GLN A 22 -38.61 -30.78 -33.94
CA GLN A 22 -39.39 -31.45 -32.89
C GLN A 22 -38.39 -32.10 -31.90
N GLU A 23 -38.79 -32.24 -30.63
CA GLU A 23 -38.14 -33.06 -29.61
C GLU A 23 -38.19 -34.55 -29.99
N ASP A 24 -37.16 -35.32 -29.62
CA ASP A 24 -37.30 -36.65 -29.01
C ASP A 24 -35.94 -37.21 -28.54
N ASP A 25 -36.04 -37.97 -27.45
CA ASP A 25 -35.03 -38.55 -26.56
C ASP A 25 -34.18 -39.70 -27.15
N ASP A 26 -33.23 -40.13 -26.31
CA ASP A 26 -32.45 -41.39 -26.31
C ASP A 26 -31.19 -41.47 -27.18
N TYR A 27 -30.02 -41.47 -26.54
CA TYR A 27 -29.06 -42.60 -26.64
C TYR A 27 -27.87 -42.48 -25.66
N ALA A 28 -27.59 -43.58 -24.97
CA ALA A 28 -26.47 -43.79 -24.05
C ALA A 28 -25.09 -43.89 -24.76
N PRO A 29 -23.96 -43.74 -24.04
CA PRO A 29 -22.66 -43.51 -24.66
C PRO A 29 -21.89 -44.80 -25.00
N SER A 30 -21.34 -44.85 -26.21
CA SER A 30 -20.36 -45.85 -26.63
C SER A 30 -18.94 -45.27 -26.59
N SER A 31 -18.09 -45.90 -25.77
CA SER A 31 -16.63 -45.85 -25.84
C SER A 31 -16.12 -46.34 -27.21
N PRO A 32 -14.93 -45.91 -27.64
CA PRO A 32 -13.91 -46.94 -27.83
C PRO A 32 -12.52 -46.56 -27.32
N ALA A 33 -11.86 -47.60 -26.82
CA ALA A 33 -10.47 -47.66 -26.41
C ALA A 33 -9.51 -47.86 -27.59
N ASP A 34 -8.23 -47.85 -27.23
CA ASP A 34 -7.08 -48.50 -27.86
C ASP A 34 -6.24 -47.71 -28.88
N HIS A 35 -5.15 -47.12 -28.35
CA HIS A 35 -3.83 -47.37 -28.93
C HIS A 35 -2.81 -47.67 -27.82
N ILE A 36 -2.40 -48.94 -27.79
CA ILE A 36 -1.30 -49.50 -27.00
C ILE A 36 0.03 -49.14 -27.68
N ALA A 37 0.98 -48.59 -26.93
CA ALA A 37 2.40 -48.64 -27.26
C ALA A 37 3.18 -49.08 -26.02
N THR A 38 3.74 -50.28 -26.13
CA THR A 38 4.61 -50.99 -25.19
C THR A 38 6.02 -50.40 -25.16
N LEU A 39 6.55 -50.05 -23.98
CA LEU A 39 7.97 -50.16 -23.66
C LEU A 39 8.16 -50.63 -22.21
N SER A 40 9.10 -51.56 -22.06
CA SER A 40 9.44 -52.36 -20.88
C SER A 40 10.34 -51.59 -19.87
N PRO A 41 10.59 -52.16 -18.68
CA PRO A 41 10.80 -51.42 -17.43
C PRO A 41 12.28 -51.24 -17.07
N ASP A 42 12.56 -50.25 -16.24
CA ASP A 42 13.66 -50.39 -15.28
C ASP A 42 13.32 -49.77 -13.93
N ALA A 43 13.79 -50.44 -12.89
CA ALA A 43 13.31 -50.39 -11.53
C ALA A 43 14.03 -49.34 -10.69
N THR A 44 13.29 -48.61 -9.86
CA THR A 44 13.78 -48.18 -8.53
C THR A 44 12.61 -48.05 -7.55
N GLN A 45 12.84 -48.61 -6.37
CA GLN A 45 11.90 -48.85 -5.28
C GLN A 45 11.42 -47.55 -4.63
N ALA A 46 10.12 -47.49 -4.31
CA ALA A 46 9.55 -46.55 -3.35
C ALA A 46 8.80 -47.34 -2.26
N PRO A 47 8.96 -47.03 -0.97
CA PRO A 47 8.34 -47.80 0.09
C PRO A 47 6.86 -47.46 0.28
N SER A 48 6.08 -48.53 0.45
CA SER A 48 4.69 -48.59 0.87
C SER A 48 4.45 -47.81 2.17
N PHE A 49 3.67 -46.72 2.11
CA PHE A 49 3.07 -46.12 3.29
C PHE A 49 1.73 -46.82 3.60
N ALA A 50 1.71 -47.48 4.76
CA ALA A 50 0.55 -48.13 5.32
C ALA A 50 -0.52 -47.09 5.74
N LEU A 51 -1.76 -47.39 5.38
CA LEU A 51 -2.97 -46.74 5.87
C LEU A 51 -3.10 -46.97 7.38
N SER A 52 -2.72 -45.96 8.17
CA SER A 52 -3.04 -45.89 9.59
C SER A 52 -4.42 -45.25 9.78
N GLN A 53 -5.31 -46.01 10.41
CA GLN A 53 -6.66 -45.60 10.79
C GLN A 53 -6.59 -44.36 11.72
N ARG A 54 -7.39 -43.34 11.42
CA ARG A 54 -7.59 -42.16 12.27
C ARG A 54 -8.41 -42.55 13.51
N PRO A 55 -7.98 -42.24 14.74
CA PRO A 55 -8.86 -42.34 15.90
C PRO A 55 -9.84 -41.15 15.90
N ARG A 56 -11.10 -41.43 16.23
CA ARG A 56 -12.12 -40.44 16.55
C ARG A 56 -11.68 -39.66 17.79
N VAL A 57 -11.42 -38.37 17.64
CA VAL A 57 -11.23 -37.44 18.77
C VAL A 57 -12.60 -37.00 19.24
N SER A 58 -12.92 -37.38 20.46
CA SER A 58 -14.04 -36.87 21.25
C SER A 58 -13.73 -35.44 21.67
N SER A 59 -14.59 -34.50 21.30
CA SER A 59 -14.56 -33.12 21.78
C SER A 59 -15.00 -33.07 23.24
N GLN A 60 -14.07 -32.76 24.14
CA GLN A 60 -14.38 -32.23 25.47
C GLN A 60 -14.01 -30.74 25.52
N PRO A 61 -14.80 -29.91 26.24
CA PRO A 61 -14.57 -28.48 26.34
C PRO A 61 -13.31 -28.16 27.15
N ALA A 62 -12.57 -27.16 26.69
CA ALA A 62 -11.36 -26.65 27.33
C ALA A 62 -11.68 -26.16 28.76
N GLN A 63 -11.04 -26.78 29.75
CA GLN A 63 -11.00 -26.25 31.11
C GLN A 63 -10.00 -25.10 31.17
N ARG A 64 -10.48 -23.90 31.53
CA ARG A 64 -9.66 -22.75 31.93
C ARG A 64 -8.75 -23.16 33.10
N LEU A 65 -7.44 -23.06 32.90
CA LEU A 65 -6.43 -23.19 33.97
C LEU A 65 -6.39 -21.87 34.75
N SER A 66 -6.91 -21.87 35.98
CA SER A 66 -6.73 -20.76 36.93
C SER A 66 -5.39 -20.92 37.65
N TYR A 67 -4.48 -19.97 37.47
CA TYR A 67 -3.30 -19.84 38.32
C TYR A 67 -3.62 -18.89 39.48
N SER A 68 -3.39 -19.34 40.70
CA SER A 68 -3.51 -18.52 41.92
C SER A 68 -2.13 -17.90 42.20
N VAL A 69 -2.01 -16.58 42.10
CA VAL A 69 -0.80 -15.84 42.48
C VAL A 69 -1.15 -14.88 43.63
N GLU A 70 -0.27 -14.84 44.61
CA GLU A 70 -0.38 -14.08 45.86
C GLU A 70 -0.41 -12.56 45.61
N SER A 71 -1.17 -11.84 46.44
CA SER A 71 -1.42 -10.39 46.30
C SER A 71 -0.16 -9.54 46.54
N PRO A 72 0.15 -8.56 45.65
CA PRO A 72 1.14 -7.53 45.92
C PRO A 72 0.57 -6.34 46.73
N PRO A 73 1.43 -5.47 47.28
CA PRO A 73 1.05 -4.48 48.27
C PRO A 73 0.27 -3.29 47.68
N LYS A 74 -0.61 -2.70 48.50
CA LYS A 74 -1.46 -1.56 48.15
C LYS A 74 -0.64 -0.32 47.76
N LEU A 75 -0.83 0.16 46.53
CA LEU A 75 -0.39 1.48 46.07
C LEU A 75 -1.27 2.58 46.72
N THR A 76 -0.67 3.75 46.92
CA THR A 76 -1.23 4.88 47.66
C THR A 76 -2.05 5.81 46.75
N ASP A 77 -2.97 6.57 47.37
CA ASP A 77 -4.01 7.41 46.74
C ASP A 77 -3.52 8.57 45.83
N SER A 78 -2.24 8.59 45.44
CA SER A 78 -1.63 9.65 44.62
C SER A 78 -1.67 9.37 43.12
N GLU A 79 -1.86 8.12 42.68
CA GLU A 79 -1.75 7.74 41.26
C GLU A 79 -3.09 7.69 40.52
N THR A 80 -4.21 7.61 41.25
CA THR A 80 -5.57 7.57 40.67
C THR A 80 -6.07 8.92 40.13
N ALA A 81 -5.34 10.02 40.39
CA ALA A 81 -5.78 11.38 40.03
C ALA A 81 -5.33 11.84 38.63
N GLN A 82 -4.40 11.14 37.96
CA GLN A 82 -3.88 11.54 36.65
C GLN A 82 -4.59 10.89 35.44
N MET A 83 -5.37 9.82 35.62
CA MET A 83 -6.13 9.19 34.52
C MET A 83 -7.54 9.74 34.30
N ALA A 84 -8.05 10.62 35.17
CA ALA A 84 -9.43 11.13 35.09
C ALA A 84 -9.59 12.46 34.32
N SER A 85 -8.55 12.98 33.65
CA SER A 85 -8.60 14.32 33.01
C SER A 85 -8.59 14.34 31.48
N TYR A 86 -8.73 13.21 30.79
CA TYR A 86 -8.65 13.15 29.32
C TYR A 86 -10.00 13.09 28.56
N ASP A 87 -11.13 13.18 29.26
CA ASP A 87 -12.48 13.10 28.65
C ASP A 87 -13.15 14.45 28.34
N ILE A 88 -12.41 15.56 28.34
CA ILE A 88 -12.99 16.91 28.10
C ILE A 88 -12.18 17.69 27.06
N LEU A 89 -12.00 17.17 25.84
CA LEU A 89 -11.55 17.97 24.68
C LEU A 89 -12.16 17.52 23.33
N SER A 90 -13.43 17.07 23.32
CA SER A 90 -14.21 16.87 22.09
C SER A 90 -15.37 17.87 21.95
N SER A 91 -15.11 19.15 22.20
CA SER A 91 -16.07 20.23 21.90
C SER A 91 -15.35 21.55 21.67
N GLY A 92 -15.08 21.86 20.40
CA GLY A 92 -14.54 23.16 20.04
C GLY A 92 -14.10 23.31 18.60
N THR A 93 -15.04 23.42 17.66
CA THR A 93 -14.81 24.20 16.43
C THR A 93 -16.03 25.03 16.08
N ASN A 94 -15.75 26.31 15.82
CA ASN A 94 -16.68 27.41 15.70
C ASN A 94 -17.59 27.29 14.47
N VAL A 95 -18.88 27.52 14.73
CA VAL A 95 -19.94 27.79 13.76
C VAL A 95 -19.71 29.19 13.17
N LEU A 96 -19.46 29.28 11.86
CA LEU A 96 -19.61 30.51 11.10
C LEU A 96 -21.09 30.67 10.72
N GLN A 97 -21.71 31.67 11.33
CA GLN A 97 -23.03 32.19 11.01
C GLN A 97 -23.10 32.64 9.54
N SER A 98 -24.08 32.14 8.81
CA SER A 98 -24.62 32.84 7.63
C SER A 98 -26.15 32.88 7.73
N GLY A 99 -26.68 34.04 7.37
CA GLY A 99 -27.96 34.57 7.82
C GLY A 99 -29.18 33.84 7.26
N ARG A 100 -30.13 33.63 8.18
CA ARG A 100 -31.50 33.22 7.93
C ARG A 100 -32.32 34.47 7.63
N ALA A 101 -32.72 34.65 6.37
CA ALA A 101 -33.75 35.61 5.99
C ALA A 101 -35.11 34.92 6.04
N GLU A 102 -36.05 35.62 6.67
CA GLU A 102 -37.44 35.28 6.91
C GLU A 102 -38.19 35.00 5.59
N ARG A 103 -39.02 33.96 5.57
CA ARG A 103 -40.26 34.00 4.80
C ARG A 103 -41.33 33.11 5.40
N GLU A 104 -42.45 33.77 5.65
CA GLU A 104 -43.65 33.35 6.33
C GLU A 104 -44.38 32.21 5.62
N GLU A 105 -45.07 31.41 6.43
CA GLU A 105 -46.14 30.51 6.05
C GLU A 105 -47.28 31.28 5.37
N GLN A 106 -47.70 30.82 4.20
CA GLN A 106 -49.07 31.03 3.73
C GLN A 106 -49.59 29.75 3.06
N GLU A 107 -50.81 29.43 3.46
CA GLU A 107 -51.57 28.21 3.23
C GLU A 107 -51.98 27.99 1.76
N SER A 108 -52.04 26.70 1.42
CA SER A 108 -53.10 25.97 0.69
C SER A 108 -53.81 26.57 -0.55
N GLN A 109 -53.94 25.68 -1.55
CA GLN A 109 -55.02 25.50 -2.56
C GLN A 109 -54.65 25.75 -4.03
N GLY A 110 -55.07 24.79 -4.88
CA GLY A 110 -55.01 24.77 -6.35
C GLY A 110 -53.93 23.80 -6.85
N VAL A 111 -54.19 22.50 -7.09
CA VAL A 111 -54.94 21.94 -8.24
C VAL A 111 -54.66 22.73 -9.52
N ASP A 112 -53.72 22.24 -10.33
CA ASP A 112 -53.94 22.13 -11.77
C ASP A 112 -53.04 21.05 -12.39
N GLN A 113 -53.67 20.29 -13.27
CA GLN A 113 -53.12 19.22 -14.08
C GLN A 113 -52.07 19.78 -15.04
N VAL A 114 -50.89 19.18 -15.07
CA VAL A 114 -49.93 19.38 -16.17
C VAL A 114 -49.71 18.03 -16.83
N GLU A 115 -50.18 17.96 -18.07
CA GLU A 115 -49.95 16.89 -19.02
C GLU A 115 -48.45 16.65 -19.19
N THR A 116 -48.01 15.44 -18.86
CA THR A 116 -46.68 14.92 -19.20
C THR A 116 -46.66 14.58 -20.68
N GLY A 117 -46.12 15.50 -21.50
CA GLY A 117 -45.74 15.21 -22.87
C GLY A 117 -44.46 14.38 -22.89
N ASP A 118 -44.59 13.11 -23.26
CA ASP A 118 -43.49 12.23 -23.65
C ASP A 118 -42.81 12.78 -24.92
N GLN A 119 -41.69 13.48 -24.76
CA GLN A 119 -40.71 13.65 -25.83
C GLN A 119 -39.56 12.68 -25.57
N ALA A 120 -39.60 11.57 -26.30
CA ALA A 120 -38.49 10.66 -26.45
C ALA A 120 -37.40 11.34 -27.29
N ASP A 121 -36.33 11.78 -26.64
CA ASP A 121 -35.07 12.10 -27.31
C ASP A 121 -34.51 10.79 -27.89
N GLN A 122 -34.66 10.63 -29.21
CA GLN A 122 -33.94 9.64 -29.99
C GLN A 122 -32.49 10.11 -30.13
N ASP A 123 -31.67 9.79 -29.14
CA ASP A 123 -30.22 9.79 -29.32
C ASP A 123 -29.88 8.70 -30.35
N GLN A 124 -29.57 9.13 -31.57
CA GLN A 124 -28.93 8.28 -32.57
C GLN A 124 -27.56 7.88 -32.02
N ASP A 125 -27.42 6.61 -31.67
CA ASP A 125 -26.14 6.00 -31.35
C ASP A 125 -25.25 6.06 -32.59
N ASP A 126 -24.47 7.14 -32.72
CA ASP A 126 -23.32 7.22 -33.62
C ASP A 126 -22.30 6.18 -33.15
N ASP A 127 -22.39 4.97 -33.71
CA ASP A 127 -21.38 3.92 -33.67
C ASP A 127 -20.11 4.45 -34.34
N CYS A 128 -19.34 5.23 -33.58
CA CYS A 128 -18.02 5.72 -33.97
C CYS A 128 -17.11 4.49 -34.08
N ASP A 129 -16.97 3.98 -35.29
CA ASP A 129 -16.15 2.83 -35.64
C ASP A 129 -14.70 3.05 -35.14
N ILE A 130 -14.33 2.40 -34.03
CA ILE A 130 -12.99 2.47 -33.41
C ILE A 130 -11.92 1.88 -34.34
N SER A 131 -12.33 1.14 -35.37
CA SER A 131 -11.47 0.49 -36.37
C SER A 131 -10.68 1.47 -37.25
N ASP A 132 -11.06 2.76 -37.29
CA ASP A 132 -10.34 3.80 -38.06
C ASP A 132 -9.06 4.32 -37.36
N PHE A 133 -8.72 3.78 -36.18
CA PHE A 133 -7.33 3.79 -35.75
C PHE A 133 -6.60 2.67 -36.50
N GLY A 134 -6.26 2.91 -37.77
CA GLY A 134 -5.33 2.03 -38.49
C GLY A 134 -4.05 1.86 -37.68
N VAL A 135 -3.95 0.77 -36.92
CA VAL A 135 -2.76 0.36 -36.17
C VAL A 135 -1.75 -0.25 -37.15
N GLU A 136 -1.52 0.44 -38.27
CA GLU A 136 -0.28 0.28 -39.01
C GLU A 136 0.77 1.12 -38.29
N SER A 137 1.85 0.45 -37.92
CA SER A 137 2.88 0.82 -36.93
C SER A 137 3.73 2.06 -37.24
N ASN A 138 3.19 3.08 -37.90
CA ASN A 138 3.86 4.36 -38.14
C ASN A 138 3.75 5.30 -36.92
N ASP A 139 4.19 4.82 -35.74
CA ASP A 139 4.48 5.69 -34.59
C ASP A 139 5.68 6.65 -34.88
N GLU A 140 6.36 6.49 -36.03
CA GLU A 140 7.45 7.36 -36.49
C GLU A 140 7.00 8.72 -37.07
N GLU A 141 5.71 8.97 -37.30
CA GLU A 141 5.26 10.17 -38.02
C GLU A 141 4.62 11.27 -37.13
N LEU A 142 4.86 11.21 -35.82
CA LEU A 142 4.70 12.35 -34.90
C LEU A 142 6.08 12.74 -34.34
N MET A 143 7.04 12.95 -35.25
CA MET A 143 8.34 13.57 -34.96
C MET A 143 8.12 15.05 -34.63
N PHE A 144 7.61 15.33 -33.43
CA PHE A 144 7.84 16.63 -32.81
C PHE A 144 9.31 16.74 -32.42
N ALA A 145 9.78 17.98 -32.31
CA ALA A 145 11.08 18.32 -31.74
C ALA A 145 11.41 17.42 -30.54
N SER A 146 12.68 17.02 -30.39
CA SER A 146 13.09 16.12 -29.32
C SER A 146 12.64 16.67 -27.95
N GLU A 147 12.43 15.80 -26.96
CA GLU A 147 12.09 16.24 -25.59
C GLU A 147 13.10 17.28 -25.08
N GLU A 148 14.36 17.18 -25.52
CA GLU A 148 15.46 18.09 -25.24
C GLU A 148 15.27 19.47 -25.90
N GLU A 149 14.77 19.54 -27.14
CA GLU A 149 14.42 20.79 -27.84
C GLU A 149 13.18 21.47 -27.24
N GLN A 150 12.18 20.68 -26.80
CA GLN A 150 10.98 21.22 -26.13
C GLN A 150 11.27 21.70 -24.71
N MET A 151 12.23 21.07 -24.03
CA MET A 151 12.71 21.46 -22.69
C MET A 151 13.63 22.67 -22.75
N GLN A 152 14.56 22.77 -23.71
CA GLN A 152 15.42 23.94 -23.89
C GLN A 152 14.62 25.21 -24.22
N ALA A 153 13.50 25.09 -24.93
CA ALA A 153 12.60 26.21 -25.21
C ALA A 153 11.79 26.67 -23.98
N ARG A 154 11.65 25.85 -22.93
CA ARG A 154 10.79 26.13 -21.76
C ARG A 154 11.51 26.37 -20.44
N TYR A 155 12.73 25.85 -20.24
CA TYR A 155 13.34 25.77 -18.90
C TYR A 155 14.60 26.63 -18.71
N GLY A 156 14.44 27.94 -18.87
CA GLY A 156 15.15 28.90 -18.00
C GLY A 156 14.55 28.95 -16.58
N VAL A 157 14.06 27.82 -16.05
CA VAL A 157 13.24 27.75 -14.82
C VAL A 157 13.99 26.96 -13.74
N SER A 158 14.22 27.60 -12.59
CA SER A 158 14.93 27.01 -11.44
C SER A 158 14.10 25.94 -10.72
N GLN A 159 14.79 25.01 -10.04
CA GLN A 159 14.20 23.93 -9.24
C GLN A 159 13.27 24.41 -8.11
N GLU A 160 13.34 25.68 -7.71
CA GLU A 160 12.58 26.26 -6.59
C GLU A 160 11.07 26.44 -6.88
N GLN A 161 10.62 26.33 -8.14
CA GLN A 161 9.19 26.47 -8.48
C GLN A 161 8.36 25.17 -8.29
N LEU A 162 8.94 24.09 -7.80
CA LEU A 162 8.28 22.79 -7.62
C LEU A 162 7.57 22.60 -6.26
N SER A 163 7.55 23.61 -5.40
CA SER A 163 6.99 23.54 -4.04
C SER A 163 5.74 24.42 -3.82
N ILE A 164 4.84 24.50 -4.80
CA ILE A 164 3.56 25.21 -4.62
C ILE A 164 2.59 24.29 -3.87
N PRO A 165 2.05 24.68 -2.71
CA PRO A 165 1.07 23.88 -1.99
C PRO A 165 -0.23 23.74 -2.81
N VAL A 166 -0.74 22.50 -2.89
CA VAL A 166 -1.95 22.11 -3.62
C VAL A 166 -3.18 22.47 -2.77
N SER A 167 -4.09 23.30 -3.28
CA SER A 167 -5.27 23.74 -2.52
C SER A 167 -6.30 22.61 -2.36
N GLY A 168 -6.79 22.37 -1.14
CA GLY A 168 -7.86 21.39 -0.86
C GLY A 168 -7.43 19.92 -0.72
N CYS A 169 -6.15 19.60 -0.99
CA CYS A 169 -5.52 18.42 -0.41
C CYS A 169 -4.77 18.89 0.85
N GLN A 170 -4.86 18.15 1.97
CA GLN A 170 -3.93 18.47 3.07
C GLN A 170 -2.57 18.00 2.56
N ASP A 171 -1.71 18.96 2.28
CA ASP A 171 -0.39 18.70 1.72
C ASP A 171 0.31 17.65 2.60
N ILE A 172 0.83 16.60 1.99
CA ILE A 172 1.57 15.53 2.68
C ILE A 172 2.97 16.06 3.08
N GLY A 173 3.13 17.39 3.20
CA GLY A 173 4.38 18.12 3.31
C GLY A 173 5.18 18.18 2.00
N GLN A 174 6.32 18.87 2.04
CA GLN A 174 7.36 18.70 1.02
C GLN A 174 8.00 17.33 1.20
N LEU A 175 7.33 16.33 0.65
CA LEU A 175 7.82 14.97 0.60
C LEU A 175 9.21 15.00 -0.04
N GLN A 176 10.22 14.55 0.71
CA GLN A 176 11.54 14.31 0.14
C GLN A 176 11.36 13.48 -1.13
N LYS A 177 12.17 13.78 -2.15
CA LYS A 177 12.12 13.07 -3.43
C LYS A 177 12.23 11.58 -3.11
N TRP A 178 11.11 10.85 -3.25
CA TRP A 178 11.10 9.40 -3.06
C TRP A 178 12.14 8.84 -4.03
N ASP A 179 13.27 8.41 -3.49
CA ASP A 179 14.34 7.86 -4.29
C ASP A 179 14.21 6.33 -4.35
N GLU A 180 14.96 5.72 -5.25
CA GLU A 180 14.96 4.26 -5.37
C GLU A 180 15.54 3.61 -4.10
N GLN A 181 16.42 4.32 -3.37
CA GLN A 181 17.06 3.82 -2.15
C GLN A 181 16.05 3.58 -1.03
N GLU A 182 15.09 4.49 -0.84
CA GLU A 182 14.04 4.32 0.16
C GLU A 182 13.18 3.09 -0.15
N HIS A 183 12.87 2.83 -1.42
CA HIS A 183 12.13 1.61 -1.78
C HIS A 183 12.97 0.35 -1.63
N GLU A 184 14.24 0.37 -2.04
CA GLU A 184 15.18 -0.75 -1.85
C GLU A 184 15.34 -1.08 -0.36
N GLU A 185 15.30 -0.07 0.51
CA GLU A 185 15.29 -0.26 1.95
C GLU A 185 14.01 -0.97 2.42
N PHE A 186 12.82 -0.56 1.98
CA PHE A 186 11.58 -1.28 2.28
C PHE A 186 11.62 -2.73 1.77
N VAL A 187 12.14 -2.97 0.57
CA VAL A 187 12.38 -4.31 0.02
C VAL A 187 13.30 -5.12 0.93
N ARG A 188 14.41 -4.53 1.40
CA ARG A 188 15.34 -5.17 2.34
C ARG A 188 14.66 -5.51 3.66
N LEU A 189 13.90 -4.58 4.23
CA LEU A 189 13.19 -4.77 5.49
C LEU A 189 12.11 -5.84 5.39
N VAL A 190 11.34 -5.87 4.30
CA VAL A 190 10.34 -6.91 4.05
C VAL A 190 10.98 -8.29 3.91
N ARG A 191 12.14 -8.39 3.24
CA ARG A 191 12.90 -9.65 3.16
C ARG A 191 13.42 -10.12 4.50
N ALA A 192 13.79 -9.18 5.37
CA ALA A 192 14.36 -9.47 6.68
C ALA A 192 13.30 -9.80 7.75
N ILE A 193 11.99 -9.72 7.46
CA ILE A 193 10.93 -10.04 8.44
C ILE A 193 11.12 -11.41 9.12
N PRO A 194 11.47 -12.51 8.41
CA PRO A 194 11.66 -13.80 9.07
C PRO A 194 12.78 -13.82 10.11
N GLU A 195 13.85 -13.04 9.90
CA GLU A 195 15.00 -12.98 10.81
C GLU A 195 14.87 -11.87 11.86
N ASP A 196 14.42 -10.70 11.44
CA ASP A 196 14.41 -9.47 12.22
C ASP A 196 13.05 -9.13 12.84
N GLY A 197 12.01 -9.80 12.40
CA GLY A 197 10.63 -9.46 12.73
C GLY A 197 10.14 -8.21 11.99
N GLN A 198 8.93 -7.78 12.32
CA GLN A 198 8.26 -6.70 11.59
C GLN A 198 8.60 -5.30 12.12
N GLU A 199 9.14 -5.18 13.34
CA GLU A 199 9.37 -3.88 13.99
C GLU A 199 10.25 -2.91 13.18
N PRO A 200 11.37 -3.34 12.56
CA PRO A 200 12.17 -2.44 11.73
C PRO A 200 11.39 -1.86 10.55
N LEU A 201 10.50 -2.65 9.92
CA LEU A 201 9.64 -2.18 8.84
C LEU A 201 8.62 -1.14 9.34
N ILE A 202 7.99 -1.41 10.48
CA ILE A 202 6.98 -0.56 11.11
C ILE A 202 7.59 0.80 11.51
N ARG A 203 8.79 0.77 12.10
CA ARG A 203 9.53 1.97 12.50
C ARG A 203 9.93 2.80 11.28
N ARG A 204 10.51 2.16 10.27
CA ARG A 204 10.90 2.87 9.04
C ARG A 204 9.71 3.53 8.35
N ALA A 205 8.56 2.85 8.30
CA ALA A 205 7.36 3.40 7.68
C ALA A 205 6.86 4.68 8.37
N ILE A 206 6.85 4.75 9.71
CA ILE A 206 6.43 5.97 10.41
C ILE A 206 7.48 7.07 10.34
N ASP A 207 8.78 6.74 10.40
CA ASP A 207 9.85 7.73 10.29
C ASP A 207 9.81 8.41 8.92
N VAL A 208 9.59 7.63 7.86
CA VAL A 208 9.40 8.16 6.51
C VAL A 208 8.13 9.00 6.46
N GLU A 209 6.97 8.52 6.95
CA GLU A 209 5.72 9.27 6.89
C GLU A 209 5.77 10.59 7.69
N ALA A 210 6.34 10.58 8.90
CA ALA A 210 6.51 11.77 9.72
C ALA A 210 7.54 12.75 9.12
N GLY A 211 8.70 12.24 8.67
CA GLY A 211 9.74 13.03 8.01
C GLY A 211 9.28 13.67 6.69
N SER A 212 8.21 13.15 6.13
CA SER A 212 7.54 13.66 4.94
C SER A 212 6.79 14.98 5.18
N GLY A 213 6.47 15.29 6.44
CA GLY A 213 5.66 16.46 6.85
C GLY A 213 4.16 16.16 6.97
N SER A 214 3.76 14.90 6.82
CA SER A 214 2.40 14.43 7.06
C SER A 214 1.94 14.71 8.49
N SER A 215 0.84 15.43 8.64
CA SER A 215 0.28 15.74 9.97
C SER A 215 -0.14 14.48 10.73
N LEU A 216 -0.65 13.46 10.04
CA LEU A 216 -0.96 12.16 10.63
C LEU A 216 0.30 11.37 10.97
N GLY A 217 1.33 11.42 10.10
CA GLY A 217 2.64 10.84 10.39
C GLY A 217 3.25 11.37 11.69
N VAL A 218 3.32 12.70 11.83
CA VAL A 218 3.84 13.35 13.04
C VAL A 218 3.00 13.00 14.28
N LYS A 219 1.67 12.96 14.14
CA LYS A 219 0.78 12.55 15.23
C LYS A 219 1.09 11.11 15.68
N TYR A 220 1.13 10.15 14.75
CA TYR A 220 1.37 8.74 15.06
C TYR A 220 2.80 8.47 15.52
N GLN A 221 3.78 9.28 15.11
CA GLN A 221 5.13 9.20 15.67
C GLN A 221 5.14 9.55 17.17
N GLY A 222 4.32 10.52 17.59
CA GLY A 222 4.09 10.82 19.02
C GLY A 222 3.23 9.78 19.76
N MET A 223 2.50 8.93 19.03
CA MET A 223 1.66 7.83 19.53
C MET A 223 2.25 6.48 19.10
N TRP A 224 3.54 6.29 19.41
CA TRP A 224 4.30 5.14 18.93
C TRP A 224 3.66 3.79 19.32
N THR A 225 3.11 3.68 20.53
CA THR A 225 2.48 2.44 21.01
C THR A 225 1.29 2.06 20.14
N GLU A 226 0.39 3.00 19.86
CA GLU A 226 -0.78 2.79 19.02
C GLU A 226 -0.40 2.50 17.58
N TRP A 227 0.54 3.27 17.01
CA TRP A 227 1.07 3.01 15.66
C TRP A 227 1.64 1.61 15.55
N ARG A 228 2.51 1.23 16.50
CA ARG A 228 3.19 -0.06 16.55
C ARG A 228 2.17 -1.19 16.65
N PHE A 229 1.25 -1.13 17.61
CA PHE A 229 0.24 -2.15 17.84
C PHE A 229 -0.63 -2.39 16.60
N ASN A 230 -1.22 -1.33 16.06
CA ASN A 230 -2.10 -1.41 14.89
C ASN A 230 -1.35 -1.86 13.62
N SER A 231 -0.06 -1.51 13.50
CA SER A 231 0.80 -1.98 12.42
C SER A 231 1.10 -3.47 12.53
N PHE A 232 1.42 -3.96 13.73
CA PHE A 232 1.58 -5.39 13.99
C PHE A 232 0.30 -6.16 13.70
N LEU A 233 -0.84 -5.70 14.21
CA LEU A 233 -2.14 -6.31 13.96
C LEU A 233 -2.41 -6.41 12.45
N THR A 234 -2.13 -5.35 11.69
CA THR A 234 -2.26 -5.33 10.23
C THR A 234 -1.38 -6.37 9.53
N LEU A 235 -0.10 -6.43 9.89
CA LEU A 235 0.85 -7.34 9.25
C LEU A 235 0.61 -8.81 9.66
N CYS A 236 0.18 -9.05 10.90
CA CYS A 236 -0.14 -10.38 11.42
C CYS A 236 -1.46 -10.93 10.85
N SER A 237 -2.50 -10.11 10.68
CA SER A 237 -3.79 -10.53 10.10
C SER A 237 -3.74 -10.77 8.58
N MET A 238 -2.70 -10.28 7.91
CA MET A 238 -2.46 -10.48 6.49
C MET A 238 -1.76 -11.83 6.22
N ASN A 239 -2.01 -12.44 5.06
CA ASN A 239 -1.19 -13.57 4.61
C ASN A 239 0.27 -13.11 4.41
N LYS A 240 1.24 -13.79 5.03
CA LYS A 240 2.66 -13.41 5.04
C LYS A 240 3.27 -13.13 3.66
N LYS A 241 2.75 -13.75 2.59
CA LYS A 241 3.24 -13.51 1.22
C LYS A 241 2.82 -12.15 0.68
N VAL A 242 1.65 -11.64 1.09
CA VAL A 242 1.04 -10.44 0.49
C VAL A 242 1.93 -9.21 0.62
N ILE A 243 2.57 -8.97 1.78
CA ILE A 243 3.45 -7.81 1.95
C ILE A 243 4.66 -7.87 1.00
N GLY A 244 5.25 -9.05 0.83
CA GLY A 244 6.31 -9.28 -0.15
C GLY A 244 5.82 -9.02 -1.56
N GLU A 245 4.73 -9.68 -1.96
CA GLU A 245 4.19 -9.59 -3.32
C GLU A 245 3.67 -8.18 -3.69
N LEU A 246 3.16 -7.42 -2.72
CA LEU A 246 2.82 -6.00 -2.91
C LEU A 246 4.07 -5.15 -3.11
N THR A 247 5.08 -5.33 -2.24
CA THR A 247 6.32 -4.55 -2.29
C THR A 247 7.10 -4.83 -3.58
N TYR A 248 7.13 -6.09 -4.05
CA TYR A 248 7.80 -6.49 -5.29
C TYR A 248 6.95 -6.23 -6.55
N GLY A 249 5.66 -5.95 -6.38
CA GLY A 249 4.73 -5.69 -7.47
C GLY A 249 4.25 -6.90 -8.24
N ASN A 250 4.23 -8.06 -7.61
CA ASN A 250 3.89 -9.34 -8.23
C ASN A 250 2.59 -9.94 -7.69
N LEU A 251 1.83 -9.22 -6.84
CA LEU A 251 0.61 -9.74 -6.21
C LEU A 251 -0.37 -10.41 -7.18
N ALA A 252 -0.66 -9.78 -8.32
CA ALA A 252 -1.60 -10.35 -9.30
C ALA A 252 -1.09 -11.70 -9.84
N LEU A 253 0.18 -11.75 -10.26
CA LEU A 253 0.82 -12.95 -10.76
C LEU A 253 0.96 -14.04 -9.68
N ALA A 254 1.25 -13.65 -8.44
CA ALA A 254 1.33 -14.55 -7.31
C ALA A 254 -0.03 -15.20 -7.03
N VAL A 255 -1.12 -14.44 -7.06
CA VAL A 255 -2.48 -14.97 -6.90
C VAL A 255 -2.86 -15.95 -8.01
N GLN A 256 -2.36 -15.77 -9.25
CA GLN A 256 -2.59 -16.76 -10.30
C GLN A 256 -1.86 -18.09 -10.05
N ARG A 257 -0.64 -18.01 -9.51
CA ARG A 257 0.29 -19.15 -9.39
C ARG A 257 0.14 -19.90 -8.07
N ASP A 258 -0.24 -19.20 -7.01
CA ASP A 258 -0.34 -19.72 -5.66
C ASP A 258 -1.82 -19.90 -5.28
N TYR A 259 -2.28 -21.14 -5.35
CA TYR A 259 -3.65 -21.52 -5.02
C TYR A 259 -4.04 -21.13 -3.59
N GLU A 260 -3.14 -21.32 -2.61
CA GLU A 260 -3.40 -21.04 -1.20
C GLU A 260 -3.57 -19.54 -0.97
N LEU A 261 -2.69 -18.73 -1.59
CA LEU A 261 -2.82 -17.27 -1.55
C LEU A 261 -4.14 -16.81 -2.17
N ARG A 262 -4.50 -17.36 -3.34
CA ARG A 262 -5.76 -17.03 -4.01
C ARG A 262 -6.97 -17.35 -3.16
N GLU A 263 -7.08 -18.57 -2.66
CA GLU A 263 -8.18 -19.01 -1.80
C GLU A 263 -8.30 -18.11 -0.57
N ARG A 264 -7.18 -17.72 0.03
CA ARG A 264 -7.19 -16.80 1.19
C ARG A 264 -7.71 -15.42 0.82
N LEU A 265 -7.25 -14.82 -0.27
CA LEU A 265 -7.72 -13.50 -0.68
C LEU A 265 -9.18 -13.51 -1.18
N GLU A 266 -9.64 -14.61 -1.77
CA GLU A 266 -11.06 -14.81 -2.09
C GLU A 266 -11.93 -14.88 -0.83
N LYS A 267 -11.45 -15.57 0.22
CA LYS A 267 -12.11 -15.56 1.54
C LYS A 267 -12.18 -14.16 2.14
N TYR A 268 -11.09 -13.37 2.03
CA TYR A 268 -11.07 -11.98 2.48
C TYR A 268 -12.03 -11.11 1.66
N GLN A 269 -12.06 -11.31 0.34
CA GLN A 269 -12.98 -10.63 -0.56
C GLN A 269 -14.45 -10.92 -0.20
N GLU A 270 -14.78 -12.15 0.16
CA GLU A 270 -16.14 -12.50 0.62
C GLU A 270 -16.48 -11.83 1.95
N ARG A 271 -15.59 -11.89 2.94
CA ARG A 271 -15.81 -11.25 4.25
C ARG A 271 -15.92 -9.73 4.16
N SER A 272 -15.24 -9.11 3.20
CA SER A 272 -15.28 -7.65 2.97
C SER A 272 -16.66 -7.09 2.59
N LYS A 273 -17.65 -7.95 2.35
CA LYS A 273 -19.05 -7.54 2.17
C LYS A 273 -19.71 -7.07 3.46
N VAL A 274 -19.18 -7.50 4.61
CA VAL A 274 -19.75 -7.21 5.94
C VAL A 274 -18.74 -6.69 6.94
N GLN A 275 -17.44 -6.88 6.72
CA GLN A 275 -16.37 -6.40 7.59
C GLN A 275 -15.53 -5.33 6.87
N PRO A 276 -15.13 -4.25 7.55
CA PRO A 276 -14.17 -3.30 7.01
C PRO A 276 -12.87 -4.00 6.61
N SER A 277 -12.26 -3.55 5.52
CA SER A 277 -11.03 -4.19 5.02
C SER A 277 -10.13 -3.23 4.27
N ILE A 278 -8.83 -3.52 4.31
CA ILE A 278 -7.81 -2.95 3.44
C ILE A 278 -7.84 -3.64 2.10
N TYR A 279 -7.75 -2.86 1.03
CA TYR A 279 -7.66 -3.35 -0.33
C TYR A 279 -6.50 -2.69 -1.10
N ALA A 280 -5.96 -3.44 -2.05
CA ALA A 280 -5.01 -2.95 -3.04
C ALA A 280 -5.66 -2.97 -4.43
N ARG A 281 -5.44 -1.90 -5.20
CA ARG A 281 -5.73 -1.87 -6.64
C ARG A 281 -4.41 -1.80 -7.40
N VAL A 282 -4.13 -2.80 -8.21
CA VAL A 282 -2.86 -2.92 -8.94
C VAL A 282 -3.13 -2.84 -10.43
N LEU A 283 -2.48 -1.91 -11.13
CA LEU A 283 -2.52 -1.83 -12.59
C LEU A 283 -1.61 -2.91 -13.17
N VAL A 284 -2.19 -3.86 -13.89
CA VAL A 284 -1.49 -4.98 -14.50
C VAL A 284 -1.86 -5.14 -15.96
N ALA A 285 -0.99 -5.76 -16.74
CA ALA A 285 -1.30 -6.19 -18.09
C ALA A 285 -2.26 -7.41 -18.07
N GLN A 286 -2.74 -7.82 -19.24
CA GLN A 286 -3.66 -8.95 -19.41
C GLN A 286 -3.09 -10.29 -18.90
N ASP A 287 -1.77 -10.45 -18.92
CA ASP A 287 -1.01 -11.60 -18.40
C ASP A 287 -0.60 -11.44 -16.93
N ASP A 288 -1.19 -10.46 -16.24
CA ASP A 288 -0.90 -10.07 -14.86
C ASP A 288 0.53 -9.55 -14.62
N SER A 289 1.27 -9.24 -15.68
CA SER A 289 2.55 -8.58 -15.56
C SER A 289 2.39 -7.11 -15.17
N ARG A 290 3.49 -6.54 -14.65
CA ARG A 290 3.62 -5.09 -14.50
C ARG A 290 3.69 -4.42 -15.88
N MET A 291 3.51 -3.10 -15.92
CA MET A 291 3.70 -2.31 -17.14
C MET A 291 5.16 -2.34 -17.61
N SER A 292 5.39 -2.41 -18.93
CA SER A 292 6.74 -2.29 -19.50
C SER A 292 7.25 -0.84 -19.45
N ALA A 293 8.57 -0.66 -19.43
CA ALA A 293 9.21 0.67 -19.44
C ALA A 293 8.80 1.50 -20.67
N ARG A 294 8.66 0.86 -21.84
CA ARG A 294 8.15 1.50 -23.06
C ARG A 294 6.73 2.01 -22.90
N ASP A 295 5.82 1.17 -22.39
CA ASP A 295 4.42 1.56 -22.20
C ASP A 295 4.29 2.63 -21.11
N ALA A 296 5.13 2.60 -20.07
CA ALA A 296 5.20 3.63 -19.04
C ALA A 296 5.65 4.99 -19.62
N LEU A 297 6.66 5.00 -20.49
CA LEU A 297 7.08 6.23 -21.19
C LEU A 297 5.94 6.77 -22.07
N ARG A 298 5.22 5.90 -22.77
CA ARG A 298 4.08 6.29 -23.59
C ARG A 298 2.96 6.88 -22.73
N LEU A 299 2.65 6.27 -21.59
CA LEU A 299 1.70 6.79 -20.60
C LEU A 299 2.10 8.20 -20.13
N VAL A 300 3.37 8.39 -19.75
CA VAL A 300 3.92 9.70 -19.34
C VAL A 300 3.71 10.75 -20.42
N LYS A 301 4.07 10.45 -21.68
CA LYS A 301 3.91 11.39 -22.80
C LYS A 301 2.45 11.81 -22.99
N TRP A 302 1.51 10.87 -22.91
CA TRP A 302 0.09 11.16 -23.07
C TRP A 302 -0.52 11.93 -21.90
N LEU A 303 -0.15 11.61 -20.67
CA LEU A 303 -0.58 12.38 -19.50
C LEU A 303 -0.03 13.82 -19.56
N LYS A 304 1.24 14.02 -19.95
CA LYS A 304 1.82 15.36 -20.14
C LYS A 304 1.11 16.15 -21.23
N ARG A 305 0.74 15.51 -22.35
CA ARG A 305 -0.09 16.13 -23.41
C ARG A 305 -1.48 16.47 -22.92
N TYR A 306 -2.10 15.58 -22.15
CA TYR A 306 -3.47 15.75 -21.63
C TYR A 306 -3.62 16.96 -20.71
N ILE A 307 -2.57 17.28 -19.93
CA ILE A 307 -2.52 18.46 -19.07
C ILE A 307 -1.89 19.70 -19.72
N SER A 308 -1.55 19.63 -21.01
CA SER A 308 -0.84 20.73 -21.68
C SER A 308 -1.78 21.87 -22.04
N GLU A 309 -1.34 23.10 -21.78
CA GLU A 309 -1.98 24.33 -22.25
C GLU A 309 -1.44 24.79 -23.61
N ASP A 310 -0.50 24.03 -24.21
CA ASP A 310 0.10 24.36 -25.48
C ASP A 310 -0.93 24.28 -26.61
N LEU A 311 -1.18 25.41 -27.27
CA LEU A 311 -2.15 25.49 -28.37
C LEU A 311 -1.83 24.51 -29.50
N PHE A 312 -0.55 24.23 -29.78
CA PHE A 312 -0.19 23.25 -30.80
C PHE A 312 -0.65 21.84 -30.41
N ILE A 313 -0.57 21.47 -29.13
CA ILE A 313 -1.03 20.16 -28.64
C ILE A 313 -2.56 20.14 -28.54
N VAL A 314 -3.15 21.19 -27.96
CA VAL A 314 -4.60 21.27 -27.72
C VAL A 314 -5.39 21.34 -29.03
N GLN A 315 -4.86 22.00 -30.07
CA GLN A 315 -5.52 22.10 -31.38
C GLN A 315 -5.19 20.93 -32.31
N HIS A 316 -4.18 20.11 -31.98
CA HIS A 316 -3.82 18.96 -32.80
C HIS A 316 -4.97 17.94 -32.87
N GLU A 317 -5.42 17.63 -34.09
CA GLU A 317 -6.60 16.79 -34.33
C GLU A 317 -6.52 15.42 -33.63
N LYS A 318 -5.40 14.70 -33.77
CA LYS A 318 -5.19 13.41 -33.09
C LYS A 318 -5.27 13.53 -31.56
N CYS A 319 -4.75 14.62 -30.98
CA CYS A 319 -4.78 14.85 -29.54
C CYS A 319 -6.20 15.16 -29.08
N ARG A 320 -6.93 16.03 -29.79
CA ARG A 320 -8.35 16.32 -29.51
C ARG A 320 -9.22 15.06 -29.54
N LYS A 321 -9.09 14.23 -30.59
CA LYS A 321 -9.80 12.95 -30.70
C LYS A 321 -9.48 12.05 -29.51
N ALA A 322 -8.20 11.88 -29.18
CA ALA A 322 -7.76 11.05 -28.05
C ALA A 322 -8.25 11.59 -26.70
N PHE A 323 -8.15 12.90 -26.45
CA PHE A 323 -8.61 13.52 -25.21
C PHE A 323 -10.12 13.36 -25.02
N TRP A 324 -10.90 13.50 -26.10
CA TRP A 324 -12.34 13.29 -26.04
C TRP A 324 -12.68 11.84 -25.69
N LEU A 325 -11.98 10.88 -26.29
CA LEU A 325 -12.14 9.45 -25.94
C LEU A 325 -11.78 9.19 -24.48
N ILE A 326 -10.68 9.77 -23.98
CA ILE A 326 -10.27 9.65 -22.56
C ILE A 326 -11.35 10.23 -21.64
N ASP A 327 -11.87 11.43 -21.95
CA ASP A 327 -12.89 12.10 -21.14
C ASP A 327 -14.22 11.33 -21.12
N ARG A 328 -14.60 10.72 -22.25
CA ARG A 328 -15.86 9.98 -22.43
C ARG A 328 -15.81 8.55 -21.87
N GLU A 329 -14.62 7.97 -21.70
CA GLU A 329 -14.45 6.54 -21.36
C GLU A 329 -15.29 6.08 -20.15
N PHE A 330 -15.43 6.94 -19.13
CA PHE A 330 -16.25 6.67 -17.94
C PHE A 330 -17.35 7.69 -17.68
N SER A 331 -17.71 8.47 -18.70
CA SER A 331 -18.79 9.45 -18.61
C SER A 331 -19.38 9.71 -19.99
N LYS A 332 -20.50 9.06 -20.29
CA LYS A 332 -21.26 9.31 -21.52
C LYS A 332 -21.77 10.75 -21.63
N ARG A 333 -21.91 11.46 -20.50
CA ARG A 333 -22.38 12.85 -20.42
C ARG A 333 -21.32 13.89 -20.76
N TRP A 334 -20.05 13.49 -20.90
CA TRP A 334 -19.01 14.46 -21.24
C TRP A 334 -19.09 14.83 -22.72
N SER A 335 -19.29 16.12 -23.00
CA SER A 335 -19.52 16.59 -24.36
C SER A 335 -18.21 16.79 -25.11
N ARG A 336 -18.24 16.63 -26.44
CA ARG A 336 -17.07 16.86 -27.31
C ARG A 336 -16.68 18.33 -27.31
N GLU A 337 -17.67 19.22 -27.25
CA GLU A 337 -17.51 20.67 -27.19
C GLU A 337 -16.71 21.08 -25.95
N SER A 338 -16.92 20.39 -24.81
CA SER A 338 -16.16 20.65 -23.58
C SER A 338 -14.68 20.30 -23.78
N THR A 339 -14.37 19.15 -24.38
CA THR A 339 -12.99 18.77 -24.71
C THR A 339 -12.38 19.75 -25.72
N ASP A 340 -13.13 20.14 -26.74
CA ASP A 340 -12.66 21.06 -27.78
C ASP A 340 -12.42 22.48 -27.26
N ALA A 341 -13.16 22.90 -26.24
CA ALA A 341 -12.93 24.14 -25.50
C ALA A 341 -11.71 24.07 -24.55
N GLY A 342 -10.98 22.96 -24.53
CA GLY A 342 -9.80 22.78 -23.67
C GLY A 342 -10.12 22.28 -22.26
N LEU A 343 -11.39 22.04 -21.93
CA LEU A 343 -11.74 21.40 -20.65
C LEU A 343 -11.41 19.90 -20.72
N ARG A 344 -11.11 19.33 -19.55
CA ARG A 344 -10.77 17.91 -19.42
C ARG A 344 -11.48 17.37 -18.19
N ARG A 345 -12.22 16.27 -18.32
CA ARG A 345 -13.06 15.72 -17.24
C ARG A 345 -12.25 15.51 -15.97
N SER A 346 -11.11 14.86 -16.10
CA SER A 346 -10.24 14.56 -14.96
C SER A 346 -9.54 15.79 -14.39
N LEU A 347 -9.52 16.93 -15.08
CA LEU A 347 -8.95 18.18 -14.56
C LEU A 347 -10.01 19.11 -13.99
N VAL A 348 -11.30 18.87 -14.20
CA VAL A 348 -12.37 19.72 -13.69
C VAL A 348 -12.73 19.32 -12.25
N SER A 349 -12.61 20.27 -11.32
CA SER A 349 -13.11 20.14 -9.94
C SER A 349 -14.35 21.01 -9.67
N LYS A 350 -14.54 22.07 -10.46
CA LYS A 350 -15.71 22.95 -10.47
C LYS A 350 -16.18 23.16 -11.91
N PRO A 351 -17.50 23.24 -12.19
CA PRO A 351 -18.00 23.37 -13.55
C PRO A 351 -17.30 24.49 -14.34
N GLY A 352 -16.75 24.13 -15.51
CA GLY A 352 -16.08 25.08 -16.41
C GLY A 352 -14.66 25.50 -16.01
N GLU A 353 -14.10 24.99 -14.91
CA GLU A 353 -12.77 25.40 -14.40
C GLU A 353 -11.78 24.23 -14.35
N VAL A 354 -10.59 24.44 -14.91
CA VAL A 354 -9.45 23.50 -14.81
C VAL A 354 -8.79 23.65 -13.44
N SER A 355 -8.73 22.56 -12.69
CA SER A 355 -8.07 22.48 -11.39
C SER A 355 -6.55 22.48 -11.55
N LYS A 356 -5.91 23.58 -11.13
CA LYS A 356 -4.45 23.69 -11.05
C LYS A 356 -3.82 22.59 -10.19
N ASP A 357 -4.51 22.22 -9.11
CA ASP A 357 -4.11 21.17 -8.19
C ASP A 357 -4.00 19.81 -8.88
N ARG A 358 -5.01 19.43 -9.67
CA ARG A 358 -4.97 18.18 -10.44
C ARG A 358 -3.89 18.19 -11.52
N VAL A 359 -3.67 19.33 -12.17
CA VAL A 359 -2.57 19.50 -13.13
C VAL A 359 -1.21 19.28 -12.45
N GLN A 360 -1.01 19.87 -11.27
CA GLN A 360 0.23 19.68 -10.50
C GLN A 360 0.43 18.22 -10.05
N VAL A 361 -0.64 17.56 -9.57
CA VAL A 361 -0.59 16.13 -9.20
C VAL A 361 -0.17 15.26 -10.39
N ILE A 362 -0.78 15.46 -11.57
CA ILE A 362 -0.42 14.69 -12.76
C ILE A 362 1.01 15.00 -13.20
N LYS A 363 1.40 16.28 -13.20
CA LYS A 363 2.77 16.69 -13.55
C LYS A 363 3.78 15.98 -12.66
N LYS A 364 3.63 16.07 -11.33
CA LYS A 364 4.50 15.40 -10.36
C LYS A 364 4.51 13.88 -10.57
N PHE A 365 3.35 13.25 -10.72
CA PHE A 365 3.26 11.81 -11.00
C PHE A 365 4.04 11.42 -12.27
N THR A 366 3.84 12.14 -13.37
CA THR A 366 4.51 11.85 -14.64
C THR A 366 6.01 12.07 -14.61
N ASP A 367 6.49 13.10 -13.91
CA ASP A 367 7.92 13.36 -13.77
C ASP A 367 8.61 12.25 -12.96
N GLN A 368 7.95 11.72 -11.95
CA GLN A 368 8.48 10.67 -11.08
C GLN A 368 8.41 9.29 -11.75
N LEU A 369 7.32 8.99 -12.47
CA LEU A 369 7.23 7.80 -13.31
C LEU A 369 8.28 7.83 -14.44
N HIS A 370 8.52 9.00 -15.04
CA HIS A 370 9.58 9.16 -16.03
C HIS A 370 10.96 8.89 -15.43
N ALA A 371 11.27 9.48 -14.26
CA ALA A 371 12.54 9.27 -13.57
C ALA A 371 12.76 7.78 -13.24
N ARG A 372 11.75 7.07 -12.73
CA ARG A 372 11.83 5.62 -12.47
C ARG A 372 12.13 4.77 -13.71
N ARG A 373 11.67 5.24 -14.87
CA ARG A 373 11.91 4.55 -16.14
C ARG A 373 13.31 4.81 -16.68
N GLN A 374 14.00 5.86 -16.26
CA GLN A 374 15.33 6.19 -16.78
C GLN A 374 16.31 5.05 -16.53
N GLY A 375 17.07 4.67 -17.56
CA GLY A 375 18.04 3.57 -17.50
C GLY A 375 17.43 2.17 -17.70
N LEU A 376 16.10 2.03 -17.82
CA LEU A 376 15.47 0.76 -18.16
C LEU A 376 15.40 0.57 -19.68
N GLU A 377 15.70 -0.64 -20.15
CA GLU A 377 15.41 -1.06 -21.52
C GLU A 377 13.89 -1.10 -21.77
N ASP A 378 13.47 -0.80 -23.00
CA ASP A 378 12.06 -0.61 -23.35
C ASP A 378 11.14 -1.80 -23.01
N ASN A 379 11.62 -3.03 -23.17
CA ASN A 379 10.84 -4.24 -22.90
C ASN A 379 10.93 -4.72 -21.44
N THR A 380 11.73 -4.06 -20.61
CA THR A 380 11.85 -4.41 -19.19
C THR A 380 10.60 -3.96 -18.44
N LEU A 381 10.11 -4.81 -17.52
CA LEU A 381 8.98 -4.46 -16.66
C LEU A 381 9.40 -3.39 -15.65
N LEU A 382 8.49 -2.48 -15.30
CA LEU A 382 8.74 -1.54 -14.21
C LEU A 382 9.10 -2.33 -12.92
N PRO A 383 10.11 -1.89 -12.15
CA PRO A 383 10.51 -2.56 -10.91
C PRO A 383 9.41 -2.63 -9.84
N ARG A 384 8.42 -1.73 -9.92
CA ARG A 384 7.28 -1.64 -9.02
C ARG A 384 6.01 -1.42 -9.83
N PRO A 385 4.85 -1.92 -9.38
CA PRO A 385 3.62 -1.74 -10.13
C PRO A 385 3.12 -0.30 -9.92
N LEU A 386 2.13 0.11 -10.71
CA LEU A 386 1.34 1.28 -10.37
C LEU A 386 0.16 0.80 -9.52
N LEU A 387 0.03 1.32 -8.28
CA LEU A 387 -0.98 0.79 -7.36
C LEU A 387 -1.64 1.85 -6.47
N TYR A 388 -2.74 1.45 -5.86
CA TYR A 388 -3.47 2.23 -4.86
C TYR A 388 -3.78 1.34 -3.66
N ILE A 389 -3.54 1.86 -2.46
CA ILE A 389 -3.97 1.25 -1.21
C ILE A 389 -5.14 2.06 -0.67
N GLY A 390 -6.15 1.39 -0.13
CA GLY A 390 -7.22 2.05 0.57
C GLY A 390 -7.95 1.10 1.52
N TYR A 391 -8.87 1.65 2.30
CA TYR A 391 -9.79 0.87 3.11
C TYR A 391 -11.24 1.31 2.89
N ALA A 392 -12.17 0.45 3.28
CA ALA A 392 -13.59 0.73 3.26
C ALA A 392 -14.33 -0.18 4.24
N ALA A 393 -15.44 0.30 4.81
CA ALA A 393 -16.35 -0.55 5.58
C ALA A 393 -16.96 -1.70 4.76
N THR A 394 -17.11 -1.51 3.45
CA THR A 394 -17.56 -2.57 2.54
C THR A 394 -16.74 -2.52 1.26
N ALA A 395 -15.67 -3.32 1.20
CA ALA A 395 -14.72 -3.26 0.09
C ALA A 395 -15.37 -3.67 -1.24
N ASP A 396 -16.37 -4.55 -1.24
CA ASP A 396 -17.10 -4.94 -2.46
C ASP A 396 -17.92 -3.79 -3.07
N ILE A 397 -18.61 -3.00 -2.25
CA ILE A 397 -19.28 -1.76 -2.74
C ILE A 397 -18.23 -0.81 -3.29
N ARG A 398 -17.10 -0.67 -2.59
CA ARG A 398 -16.01 0.20 -3.01
C ARG A 398 -15.36 -0.26 -4.31
N LYS A 399 -15.22 -1.56 -4.52
CA LYS A 399 -14.75 -2.17 -5.77
C LYS A 399 -15.67 -1.77 -6.93
N ARG A 400 -16.99 -1.94 -6.80
CA ARG A 400 -17.96 -1.53 -7.83
C ARG A 400 -17.91 -0.03 -8.13
N GLN A 401 -17.77 0.81 -7.11
CA GLN A 401 -17.60 2.26 -7.30
C GLN A 401 -16.33 2.59 -8.11
N HIS A 402 -15.25 1.89 -7.81
CA HIS A 402 -13.97 2.04 -8.52
C HIS A 402 -14.03 1.49 -9.95
N GLU A 403 -14.72 0.38 -10.19
CA GLU A 403 -14.92 -0.24 -11.51
C GLU A 403 -15.87 0.59 -12.39
N ALA A 404 -16.85 1.26 -11.79
CA ALA A 404 -17.72 2.20 -12.50
C ALA A 404 -16.98 3.46 -12.98
N CYS A 405 -15.76 3.74 -12.48
CA CYS A 405 -14.80 4.80 -12.88
C CYS A 405 -15.37 6.24 -13.09
N GLY A 406 -16.59 6.50 -12.62
CA GLY A 406 -17.32 7.76 -12.78
C GLY A 406 -17.27 8.67 -11.54
N SER A 407 -17.24 8.05 -10.36
CA SER A 407 -17.52 8.66 -9.06
C SER A 407 -16.47 8.31 -7.99
N SER A 408 -15.36 7.68 -8.39
CA SER A 408 -14.30 7.32 -7.44
C SER A 408 -13.59 8.56 -6.92
N SER A 409 -13.30 8.61 -5.62
CA SER A 409 -12.43 9.66 -5.06
C SER A 409 -10.99 9.59 -5.57
N ASN A 410 -10.57 8.47 -6.19
CA ASN A 410 -9.28 8.33 -6.85
C ASN A 410 -9.38 8.65 -8.35
N TRP A 411 -9.47 9.94 -8.67
CA TRP A 411 -9.57 10.40 -10.06
C TRP A 411 -8.30 10.15 -10.88
N LEU A 412 -7.12 10.06 -10.26
CA LEU A 412 -5.84 9.81 -10.97
C LEU A 412 -5.78 8.38 -11.51
N ALA A 413 -6.12 7.38 -10.68
CA ALA A 413 -6.22 5.99 -11.12
C ALA A 413 -7.21 5.83 -12.28
N SER A 414 -8.36 6.51 -12.21
CA SER A 414 -9.37 6.51 -13.26
C SER A 414 -8.88 7.18 -14.55
N LEU A 415 -8.16 8.31 -14.46
CA LEU A 415 -7.52 8.94 -15.62
C LEU A 415 -6.50 8.00 -16.27
N VAL A 416 -5.63 7.37 -15.47
CA VAL A 416 -4.62 6.43 -15.98
C VAL A 416 -5.27 5.24 -16.67
N GLN A 417 -6.31 4.66 -16.08
CA GLN A 417 -7.08 3.57 -16.72
C GLN A 417 -7.74 4.03 -18.03
N ALA A 418 -8.29 5.23 -18.10
CA ALA A 418 -8.89 5.78 -19.32
C ALA A 418 -7.85 5.97 -20.43
N VAL A 419 -6.69 6.54 -20.10
CA VAL A 419 -5.56 6.66 -21.03
C VAL A 419 -5.14 5.26 -21.50
N CYS A 420 -5.07 4.28 -20.60
CA CYS A 420 -4.69 2.93 -20.99
C CYS A 420 -5.67 2.31 -21.99
N ASN A 421 -6.98 2.45 -21.74
CA ASN A 421 -8.02 1.93 -22.61
C ASN A 421 -7.96 2.57 -24.01
N VAL A 422 -7.68 3.86 -24.10
CA VAL A 422 -7.59 4.58 -25.38
C VAL A 422 -6.32 4.23 -26.16
N LEU A 423 -5.17 4.12 -25.49
CA LEU A 423 -3.90 3.88 -26.18
C LEU A 423 -3.70 2.44 -26.63
N TRP A 424 -4.24 1.49 -25.89
CA TRP A 424 -3.94 0.08 -26.08
C TRP A 424 -5.17 -0.82 -26.24
N GLY A 425 -6.37 -0.24 -26.16
CA GLY A 425 -7.62 -0.99 -26.13
C GLY A 425 -7.99 -1.44 -24.71
N ARG A 426 -9.29 -1.67 -24.51
CA ARG A 426 -9.83 -2.16 -23.24
C ARG A 426 -9.27 -3.55 -22.94
N GLY A 427 -8.89 -3.76 -21.67
CA GLY A 427 -8.44 -5.05 -21.16
C GLY A 427 -6.93 -5.32 -21.30
N LYS A 428 -6.18 -4.55 -22.13
CA LYS A 428 -4.71 -4.73 -22.18
C LYS A 428 -4.08 -4.42 -20.83
N TYR A 429 -4.47 -3.30 -20.22
CA TYR A 429 -4.11 -2.93 -18.87
C TYR A 429 -5.37 -2.78 -18.03
N MET A 430 -5.39 -3.36 -16.84
CA MET A 430 -6.53 -3.33 -15.95
C MET A 430 -6.12 -3.14 -14.50
N MET A 431 -6.92 -2.38 -13.76
CA MET A 431 -6.82 -2.27 -12.30
C MET A 431 -7.48 -3.49 -11.64
N LYS A 432 -6.69 -4.45 -11.17
CA LYS A 432 -7.20 -5.57 -10.36
C LYS A 432 -7.38 -5.16 -8.91
N PHE A 433 -8.47 -5.60 -8.30
CA PHE A 433 -8.84 -5.28 -6.93
C PHE A 433 -8.63 -6.51 -6.03
N PHE A 434 -7.86 -6.35 -4.95
CA PHE A 434 -7.57 -7.39 -3.97
C PHE A 434 -7.91 -6.90 -2.57
N VAL A 435 -8.72 -7.64 -1.82
CA VAL A 435 -8.85 -7.43 -0.37
C VAL A 435 -7.71 -8.17 0.32
N ILE A 436 -6.86 -7.43 1.02
CA ILE A 436 -5.56 -7.93 1.50
C ILE A 436 -5.49 -8.11 3.02
N CYS A 437 -6.29 -7.34 3.77
CA CYS A 437 -6.31 -7.42 5.23
C CYS A 437 -7.71 -7.05 5.77
N PRO A 438 -8.43 -7.97 6.41
CA PRO A 438 -9.63 -7.64 7.18
C PRO A 438 -9.24 -6.79 8.41
N ILE A 439 -10.06 -5.79 8.74
CA ILE A 439 -9.84 -4.89 9.88
C ILE A 439 -10.61 -5.44 11.08
N SER A 440 -9.96 -5.66 12.22
CA SER A 440 -10.59 -6.11 13.46
C SER A 440 -10.93 -4.96 14.42
N GLU A 441 -10.29 -3.81 14.29
CA GLU A 441 -10.55 -2.64 15.14
C GLU A 441 -10.51 -1.32 14.37
N GLU A 442 -11.21 -0.32 14.88
CA GLU A 442 -11.33 0.98 14.20
C GLU A 442 -9.99 1.70 13.97
N PRO A 443 -9.07 1.81 14.97
CA PRO A 443 -7.80 2.51 14.78
C PRO A 443 -6.86 1.84 13.77
N GLN A 444 -7.09 0.56 13.47
CA GLN A 444 -6.24 -0.21 12.56
C GLN A 444 -6.38 0.27 11.13
N GLY A 445 -7.57 0.69 10.68
CA GLY A 445 -7.80 1.11 9.30
C GLY A 445 -6.86 2.22 8.82
N PRO A 446 -6.79 3.37 9.53
CA PRO A 446 -5.89 4.47 9.19
C PRO A 446 -4.41 4.09 9.21
N VAL A 447 -3.99 3.37 10.26
CA VAL A 447 -2.60 2.93 10.43
C VAL A 447 -2.20 1.98 9.30
N ALA A 448 -3.06 1.02 8.97
CA ALA A 448 -2.85 0.05 7.91
C ALA A 448 -2.73 0.72 6.53
N GLU A 449 -3.62 1.66 6.20
CA GLU A 449 -3.54 2.40 4.93
C GLU A 449 -2.22 3.15 4.82
N MET A 450 -1.80 3.82 5.90
CA MET A 450 -0.58 4.62 5.93
C MET A 450 0.68 3.73 5.82
N LEU A 451 0.76 2.68 6.65
CA LEU A 451 1.84 1.70 6.63
C LEU A 451 2.01 1.09 5.22
N LEU A 452 0.92 0.55 4.66
CA LEU A 452 0.99 -0.16 3.39
C LEU A 452 1.19 0.80 2.21
N THR A 453 0.68 2.04 2.27
CA THR A 453 0.96 3.06 1.26
C THR A 453 2.45 3.40 1.22
N ARG A 454 3.11 3.52 2.38
CA ARG A 454 4.55 3.77 2.46
C ARG A 454 5.36 2.58 1.97
N VAL A 455 5.15 1.39 2.55
CA VAL A 455 5.96 0.21 2.21
C VAL A 455 5.91 -0.11 0.71
N THR A 456 4.75 0.09 0.08
CA THR A 456 4.56 -0.20 -1.36
C THR A 456 4.87 0.97 -2.28
N GLY A 457 5.14 2.17 -1.74
CA GLY A 457 5.34 3.39 -2.53
C GLY A 457 4.08 3.84 -3.29
N ALA A 458 2.89 3.59 -2.75
CA ALA A 458 1.61 3.83 -3.42
C ALA A 458 1.17 5.30 -3.49
N TYR A 459 2.00 6.24 -3.03
CA TYR A 459 1.76 7.66 -3.24
C TYR A 459 2.13 8.12 -4.66
N TYR A 460 1.32 9.04 -5.21
CA TYR A 460 1.50 9.56 -6.57
C TYR A 460 2.86 10.25 -6.78
N HIS A 461 3.39 10.91 -5.75
CA HIS A 461 4.64 11.64 -5.81
C HIS A 461 5.88 10.73 -5.90
N GLY A 462 5.74 9.43 -5.66
CA GLY A 462 6.79 8.44 -5.92
C GLY A 462 6.71 7.83 -7.32
N GLY A 463 5.75 8.28 -8.14
CA GLY A 463 5.52 7.77 -9.49
C GLY A 463 5.07 6.31 -9.57
N SER A 464 4.87 5.63 -8.43
CA SER A 464 4.45 4.21 -8.33
C SER A 464 3.01 4.05 -7.85
N GLY A 465 2.34 5.16 -7.60
CA GLY A 465 1.16 5.19 -6.77
C GLY A 465 0.02 6.04 -7.32
N PHE A 466 -1.18 5.79 -6.80
CA PHE A 466 -2.35 6.62 -7.05
C PHE A 466 -2.97 7.19 -5.76
N CYS A 467 -2.34 7.04 -4.60
CA CYS A 467 -2.77 7.74 -3.37
C CYS A 467 -2.38 9.22 -3.51
N ILE A 468 -3.38 10.11 -3.55
CA ILE A 468 -3.20 11.56 -3.82
C ILE A 468 -3.18 12.38 -2.52
N ASP A 469 -3.99 11.98 -1.54
CA ASP A 469 -4.10 12.62 -0.23
C ASP A 469 -3.34 11.80 0.82
N ILE A 470 -3.18 12.34 2.02
CA ILE A 470 -2.55 11.65 3.16
C ILE A 470 -3.32 10.35 3.45
N ALA A 471 -2.62 9.23 3.47
CA ALA A 471 -3.20 7.94 3.83
C ALA A 471 -3.69 7.96 5.30
N GLY A 472 -4.79 7.27 5.56
CA GLY A 472 -5.43 7.18 6.87
C GLY A 472 -6.39 8.32 7.20
N LYS A 473 -6.41 9.40 6.42
CA LYS A 473 -7.24 10.58 6.69
C LYS A 473 -8.75 10.33 6.64
N SER A 474 -9.21 9.41 5.78
CA SER A 474 -10.65 9.22 5.51
C SER A 474 -11.30 8.14 6.38
N MET A 475 -11.49 8.43 7.66
CA MET A 475 -12.08 7.48 8.63
C MET A 475 -13.61 7.32 8.53
N GLU A 476 -14.28 8.20 7.77
CA GLU A 476 -15.74 8.31 7.74
C GLU A 476 -16.46 6.99 7.49
N SER A 477 -15.85 6.10 6.69
CA SER A 477 -16.51 4.83 6.33
C SER A 477 -16.55 3.81 7.46
N ILE A 478 -15.60 3.83 8.42
CA ILE A 478 -15.45 2.77 9.44
C ILE A 478 -15.89 3.16 10.85
N HIS A 479 -16.20 4.44 11.09
CA HIS A 479 -16.72 4.93 12.38
C HIS A 479 -18.11 4.40 12.77
N PHE A 480 -18.78 3.66 11.87
CA PHE A 480 -20.14 3.15 12.07
C PHE A 480 -21.14 4.15 12.69
N LYS A 481 -21.08 5.44 12.32
CA LYS A 481 -21.87 6.55 12.93
C LYS A 481 -23.39 6.37 12.96
N LYS A 482 -23.93 5.36 12.27
CA LYS A 482 -25.35 5.01 12.25
C LYS A 482 -25.75 3.98 13.31
N LEU A 483 -24.76 3.35 13.96
CA LEU A 483 -24.94 2.41 15.06
C LEU A 483 -24.80 3.15 16.39
N SER A 484 -25.47 2.66 17.42
CA SER A 484 -25.16 3.05 18.78
C SER A 484 -23.75 2.58 19.18
N HIS A 485 -23.17 3.17 20.22
CA HIS A 485 -21.85 2.78 20.72
C HIS A 485 -21.79 1.27 21.09
N ILE A 486 -22.86 0.73 21.68
CA ILE A 486 -22.93 -0.69 22.06
C ILE A 486 -22.95 -1.57 20.80
N GLU A 487 -23.79 -1.26 19.82
CA GLU A 487 -23.86 -2.01 18.55
C GLU A 487 -22.53 -1.96 17.78
N ALA A 488 -21.87 -0.80 17.76
CA ALA A 488 -20.57 -0.65 17.12
C ALA A 488 -19.48 -1.49 17.82
N ARG A 489 -19.45 -1.48 19.16
CA ARG A 489 -18.53 -2.31 19.96
C ARG A 489 -18.78 -3.80 19.71
N ASP A 490 -20.03 -4.24 19.77
CA ASP A 490 -20.39 -5.66 19.58
C ASP A 490 -20.06 -6.12 18.14
N LEU A 491 -20.23 -5.24 17.15
CA LEU A 491 -19.83 -5.50 15.76
C LEU A 491 -18.30 -5.62 15.61
N TRP A 492 -17.53 -4.74 16.27
CA TRP A 492 -16.07 -4.85 16.27
C TRP A 492 -15.59 -6.13 16.97
N ALA A 493 -16.23 -6.56 18.06
CA ALA A 493 -15.94 -7.84 18.70
C ALA A 493 -16.18 -9.03 17.75
N GLU A 494 -17.27 -9.03 16.97
CA GLU A 494 -17.50 -10.04 15.92
C GLU A 494 -16.43 -10.00 14.83
N HIS A 495 -15.98 -8.80 14.45
CA HIS A 495 -14.92 -8.62 13.46
C HIS A 495 -13.57 -9.14 13.94
N ASP A 496 -13.24 -8.90 15.20
CA ASP A 496 -12.03 -9.40 15.86
C ASP A 496 -12.04 -10.92 15.99
N GLU A 497 -13.12 -11.50 16.54
CA GLU A 497 -13.30 -12.96 16.63
C GLU A 497 -13.14 -13.61 15.24
N TRP A 498 -13.71 -13.01 14.20
CA TRP A 498 -13.54 -13.52 12.85
C TRP A 498 -12.08 -13.50 12.41
N VAL A 499 -11.35 -12.40 12.67
CA VAL A 499 -9.94 -12.26 12.32
C VAL A 499 -9.09 -13.29 13.03
N GLU A 500 -9.30 -13.50 14.33
CA GLU A 500 -8.58 -14.51 15.13
C GLU A 500 -8.72 -15.93 14.57
N HIS A 501 -9.92 -16.30 14.14
CA HIS A 501 -10.23 -17.66 13.67
C HIS A 501 -9.93 -17.89 12.18
N ASN A 502 -9.91 -16.84 11.36
CA ASN A 502 -9.90 -16.98 9.89
C ASN A 502 -8.64 -16.45 9.21
N THR A 503 -7.77 -15.76 9.95
CA THR A 503 -6.52 -15.20 9.47
C THR A 503 -5.33 -15.84 10.19
N PRO A 504 -4.08 -15.66 9.72
CA PRO A 504 -2.90 -16.15 10.42
C PRO A 504 -2.48 -15.26 11.60
N VAL A 505 -3.35 -14.38 12.14
CA VAL A 505 -2.98 -13.38 13.16
C VAL A 505 -2.27 -14.00 14.36
N ASN A 506 -2.83 -15.07 14.93
CA ASN A 506 -2.26 -15.74 16.10
C ASN A 506 -0.93 -16.43 15.79
N GLU A 507 -0.83 -17.11 14.64
CA GLU A 507 0.39 -17.77 14.19
C GLU A 507 1.52 -16.76 13.96
N ASN A 508 1.22 -15.67 13.24
CA ASN A 508 2.16 -14.62 12.92
C ASN A 508 2.58 -13.83 14.15
N TRP A 509 1.64 -13.55 15.07
CA TRP A 509 1.92 -12.86 16.32
C TRP A 509 2.87 -13.68 17.20
N ASN A 510 2.60 -14.97 17.37
CA ASN A 510 3.46 -15.87 18.13
C ASN A 510 4.86 -15.99 17.51
N ALA A 511 4.94 -16.08 16.18
CA ALA A 511 6.23 -16.10 15.47
C ALA A 511 7.02 -14.81 15.71
N GLN A 512 6.34 -13.65 15.68
CA GLN A 512 6.95 -12.37 15.96
C GLN A 512 7.43 -12.24 17.41
N SER A 513 6.59 -12.62 18.37
CA SER A 513 6.97 -12.67 19.79
C SER A 513 8.19 -13.56 20.02
N ALA A 514 8.28 -14.71 19.33
CA ALA A 514 9.44 -15.58 19.43
C ALA A 514 10.72 -14.91 18.89
N VAL A 515 10.65 -14.19 17.77
CA VAL A 515 11.78 -13.40 17.23
C VAL A 515 12.20 -12.31 18.22
N THR A 516 11.25 -11.57 18.78
CA THR A 516 11.51 -10.53 19.78
C THR A 516 12.19 -11.12 21.02
N LYS A 517 11.67 -12.23 21.57
CA LYS A 517 12.27 -12.93 22.72
C LYS A 517 13.68 -13.42 22.43
N ALA A 518 13.93 -13.96 21.23
CA ALA A 518 15.25 -14.39 20.83
C ALA A 518 16.24 -13.22 20.69
N LYS A 519 15.79 -12.06 20.19
CA LYS A 519 16.59 -10.83 20.13
C LYS A 519 16.93 -10.33 21.54
N TRP A 520 15.95 -10.26 22.43
CA TRP A 520 16.16 -9.87 23.83
C TRP A 520 17.17 -10.80 24.52
N ALA A 521 17.03 -12.12 24.37
CA ALA A 521 17.97 -13.08 24.93
C ALA A 521 19.41 -12.89 24.40
N ARG A 522 19.58 -12.58 23.10
CA ARG A 522 20.90 -12.30 22.51
C ARG A 522 21.50 -11.00 23.04
N TYR A 523 20.67 -9.96 23.17
CA TYR A 523 21.08 -8.69 23.78
C TYR A 523 21.56 -8.92 25.22
N GLU A 524 20.77 -9.65 26.02
CA GLU A 524 21.11 -9.94 27.41
C GLU A 524 22.41 -10.73 27.54
N SER A 525 22.59 -11.78 26.73
CA SER A 525 23.85 -12.54 26.69
C SER A 525 25.05 -11.69 26.28
N ARG A 526 24.86 -10.72 25.36
CA ARG A 526 25.92 -9.79 24.96
C ARG A 526 26.22 -8.78 26.07
N ARG A 527 25.20 -8.28 26.75
CA ARG A 527 25.31 -7.38 27.89
C ARG A 527 26.13 -8.02 29.01
N GLU A 528 25.80 -9.26 29.39
CA GLU A 528 26.56 -10.05 30.38
C GLU A 528 28.01 -10.31 29.93
N ALA A 529 28.22 -10.65 28.65
CA ALA A 529 29.56 -10.87 28.11
C ALA A 529 30.42 -9.59 28.11
N ASN A 530 29.83 -8.44 27.76
CA ASN A 530 30.49 -7.14 27.81
C ASN A 530 30.77 -6.71 29.25
N GLU A 531 29.84 -6.92 30.18
CA GLU A 531 30.04 -6.65 31.61
C GLU A 531 31.21 -7.46 32.17
N LYS A 532 31.29 -8.75 31.84
CA LYS A 532 32.44 -9.58 32.23
C LYS A 532 33.76 -9.11 31.61
N LEU A 533 33.75 -8.75 30.32
CA LEU A 533 34.94 -8.20 29.66
C LEU A 533 35.37 -6.89 30.32
N ARG A 534 34.43 -6.04 30.74
CA ARG A 534 34.70 -4.81 31.49
C ARG A 534 35.34 -5.11 32.85
N GLU A 535 34.85 -6.11 33.57
CA GLU A 535 35.47 -6.53 34.84
C GLU A 535 36.91 -7.02 34.63
N GLU A 536 37.15 -7.85 33.61
CA GLU A 536 38.49 -8.35 33.26
C GLU A 536 39.43 -7.20 32.85
N MET A 537 38.96 -6.28 32.00
CA MET A 537 39.72 -5.11 31.60
C MET A 537 39.98 -4.15 32.77
N ALA A 538 39.01 -3.96 33.66
CA ALA A 538 39.17 -3.12 34.85
C ALA A 538 40.21 -3.71 35.81
N ASP A 539 40.28 -5.03 35.96
CA ASP A 539 41.33 -5.70 36.75
C ASP A 539 42.71 -5.51 36.11
N ASP A 540 42.83 -5.70 34.78
CA ASP A 540 44.09 -5.52 34.07
C ASP A 540 44.57 -4.05 34.09
N ILE A 541 43.67 -3.09 33.86
CA ILE A 541 43.95 -1.66 33.98
C ILE A 541 44.34 -1.34 35.43
N GLY A 542 43.59 -1.86 36.41
CA GLY A 542 43.89 -1.68 37.83
C GLY A 542 45.29 -2.18 38.19
N ARG A 543 45.71 -3.33 37.65
CA ARG A 543 47.07 -3.87 37.81
C ARG A 543 48.11 -2.99 37.15
N ILE A 544 47.88 -2.51 35.92
CA ILE A 544 48.79 -1.61 35.20
C ILE A 544 48.96 -0.30 35.97
N LEU A 545 47.86 0.30 36.42
CA LEU A 545 47.87 1.54 37.19
C LEU A 545 48.54 1.36 38.55
N PHE A 546 48.27 0.24 39.23
CA PHE A 546 48.97 -0.09 40.47
C PHE A 546 50.48 -0.23 40.25
N MET A 547 50.91 -0.92 39.18
CA MET A 547 52.33 -1.02 38.82
C MET A 547 52.93 0.35 38.49
N ALA A 548 52.20 1.20 37.76
CA ALA A 548 52.62 2.56 37.46
C ALA A 548 52.81 3.39 38.73
N ASP A 549 51.86 3.33 39.67
CA ASP A 549 51.92 4.06 40.95
C ASP A 549 53.07 3.58 41.86
N GLN A 550 53.52 2.32 41.73
CA GLN A 550 54.71 1.83 42.42
C GLN A 550 56.01 2.31 41.76
N VAL A 551 56.02 2.46 40.44
CA VAL A 551 57.21 2.82 39.66
C VAL A 551 57.45 4.33 39.66
N GLU A 552 56.39 5.14 39.46
CA GLU A 552 56.44 6.60 39.34
C GLU A 552 57.23 7.30 40.48
N PRO A 553 57.05 6.95 41.77
CA PRO A 553 57.80 7.59 42.87
C PRO A 553 59.27 7.17 42.94
N THR A 554 59.63 6.06 42.28
CA THR A 554 60.98 5.48 42.32
C THR A 554 61.82 5.85 41.10
N MET A 555 61.21 6.38 40.04
CA MET A 555 61.92 6.81 38.85
C MET A 555 62.53 8.20 39.04
N ASP A 556 63.84 8.30 38.75
CA ASP A 556 64.54 9.58 38.67
C ASP A 556 64.14 10.29 37.36
N PRO A 557 63.61 11.52 37.40
CA PRO A 557 63.26 12.28 36.19
C PRO A 557 64.44 12.50 35.23
N SER A 558 65.68 12.33 35.69
CA SER A 558 66.88 12.41 34.86
C SER A 558 67.25 11.11 34.14
N MET A 559 66.53 9.99 34.38
CA MET A 559 66.76 8.75 33.64
C MET A 559 66.39 8.91 32.15
N PRO A 560 67.25 8.42 31.23
CA PRO A 560 66.88 8.29 29.82
C PRO A 560 65.63 7.41 29.67
N GLY A 561 64.58 7.93 29.02
CA GLY A 561 63.32 7.21 28.77
C GLY A 561 62.19 7.49 29.77
N TYR A 562 62.37 8.38 30.75
CA TYR A 562 61.32 8.75 31.71
C TYR A 562 60.04 9.27 31.02
N GLU A 563 60.17 10.20 30.06
CA GLU A 563 59.02 10.76 29.34
C GLU A 563 58.25 9.68 28.56
N GLU A 564 58.93 8.76 27.87
CA GLU A 564 58.27 7.66 27.15
C GLU A 564 57.45 6.75 28.07
N VAL A 565 57.95 6.48 29.29
CA VAL A 565 57.23 5.67 30.29
C VAL A 565 56.01 6.42 30.81
N MET A 566 56.14 7.72 31.12
CA MET A 566 55.02 8.54 31.60
C MET A 566 53.95 8.75 30.53
N ASP A 567 54.35 8.95 29.27
CA ASP A 567 53.42 9.03 28.14
C ASP A 567 52.69 7.70 27.94
N SER A 568 53.37 6.57 28.10
CA SER A 568 52.74 5.24 28.03
C SER A 568 51.70 5.04 29.14
N ILE A 569 52.01 5.47 30.37
CA ILE A 569 51.07 5.42 31.51
C ILE A 569 49.87 6.33 31.24
N SER A 570 50.09 7.55 30.75
CA SER A 570 49.01 8.49 30.43
C SER A 570 48.12 7.97 29.30
N PHE A 571 48.72 7.37 28.26
CA PHE A 571 47.98 6.76 27.16
C PHE A 571 47.10 5.60 27.63
N CYS A 572 47.62 4.75 28.52
CA CYS A 572 46.84 3.66 29.12
C CYS A 572 45.64 4.19 29.92
N ARG A 573 45.81 5.27 30.69
CA ARG A 573 44.70 5.93 31.43
C ARG A 573 43.63 6.47 30.47
N GLU A 574 44.03 7.20 29.44
CA GLU A 574 43.08 7.79 28.49
C GLU A 574 42.36 6.73 27.64
N THR A 575 43.06 5.67 27.24
CA THR A 575 42.48 4.56 26.47
C THR A 575 41.46 3.78 27.31
N ALA A 576 41.75 3.56 28.60
CA ALA A 576 40.81 2.95 29.53
C ALA A 576 39.50 3.75 29.58
N GLU A 577 39.57 5.06 29.81
CA GLU A 577 38.38 5.93 29.90
C GLU A 577 37.54 5.90 28.61
N LYS A 578 38.18 5.94 27.43
CA LYS A 578 37.49 5.92 26.13
C LYS A 578 36.79 4.60 25.83
N ILE A 579 37.38 3.46 26.20
CA ILE A 579 36.77 2.15 25.98
C ILE A 579 35.50 1.99 26.81
N PHE A 580 35.51 2.46 28.07
CA PHE A 580 34.31 2.41 28.92
C PHE A 580 33.16 3.28 28.37
N GLN A 581 33.47 4.45 27.79
CA GLN A 581 32.45 5.36 27.24
C GLN A 581 31.77 4.82 25.97
N LEU A 582 32.54 4.36 24.98
CA LEU A 582 31.99 3.93 23.68
C LEU A 582 31.05 2.71 23.79
N ASP A 583 31.36 1.78 24.69
CA ASP A 583 30.58 0.57 24.88
C ASP A 583 29.28 0.84 25.69
N GLU A 584 29.26 1.87 26.54
CA GLU A 584 28.08 2.25 27.31
C GLU A 584 27.00 2.86 26.42
N GLU A 585 27.38 3.70 25.45
CA GLU A 585 26.45 4.24 24.46
C GLU A 585 25.85 3.15 23.56
N GLN A 586 26.66 2.18 23.13
CA GLN A 586 26.17 1.08 22.29
C GLN A 586 25.23 0.14 23.05
N LEU A 587 25.57 -0.25 24.28
CA LEU A 587 24.70 -1.07 25.12
C LEU A 587 23.42 -0.33 25.50
N ALA A 588 23.48 0.98 25.77
CA ALA A 588 22.29 1.78 26.05
C ALA A 588 21.34 1.85 24.85
N ALA A 589 21.87 2.00 23.64
CA ALA A 589 21.07 2.00 22.41
C ALA A 589 20.39 0.64 22.17
N GLU A 590 21.15 -0.46 22.26
CA GLU A 590 20.61 -1.81 22.11
C GLU A 590 19.59 -2.15 23.23
N GLY A 591 19.85 -1.71 24.47
CA GLY A 591 18.97 -1.93 25.61
C GLY A 591 17.66 -1.16 25.55
N ALA A 592 17.70 0.09 25.06
CA ALA A 592 16.48 0.87 24.84
C ALA A 592 15.59 0.24 23.77
N GLU A 593 16.18 -0.26 22.67
CA GLU A 593 15.45 -0.97 21.62
C GLU A 593 14.81 -2.25 22.16
N ALA A 594 15.58 -3.02 22.93
CA ALA A 594 15.14 -4.30 23.45
C ALA A 594 14.06 -4.11 24.57
N ALA A 595 14.19 -3.09 25.43
CA ALA A 595 13.27 -2.87 26.55
C ALA A 595 11.91 -2.36 26.08
N ALA A 596 11.91 -1.53 25.04
CA ALA A 596 10.69 -1.11 24.35
C ALA A 596 9.92 -2.29 23.75
N ALA A 597 10.61 -3.39 23.42
CA ALA A 597 9.97 -4.59 22.92
C ALA A 597 9.33 -5.43 24.03
N GLN A 598 9.91 -5.45 25.24
CA GLN A 598 9.42 -6.23 26.39
C GLN A 598 8.21 -5.60 27.10
N SER A 599 8.25 -4.30 27.39
CA SER A 599 7.17 -3.61 28.15
C SER A 599 5.78 -3.77 27.52
N ASN A 600 5.73 -4.06 26.22
CA ASN A 600 4.49 -4.26 25.47
C ASN A 600 3.94 -5.71 25.55
N GLU A 601 4.74 -6.73 25.84
CA GLU A 601 4.21 -8.07 26.11
C GLU A 601 3.50 -8.13 27.48
N GLU A 602 4.05 -7.42 28.45
CA GLU A 602 3.51 -7.37 29.83
C GLU A 602 2.16 -6.63 29.88
N GLY A 603 2.01 -5.52 29.13
CA GLY A 603 0.76 -4.77 29.08
C GLY A 603 -0.46 -5.54 28.55
N ARG A 604 -0.27 -6.58 27.71
CA ARG A 604 -1.38 -7.43 27.23
C ARG A 604 -1.77 -8.52 28.22
N ALA A 605 -0.79 -9.07 28.95
CA ALA A 605 -1.07 -10.08 29.98
C ALA A 605 -1.88 -9.50 31.15
N GLU A 606 -1.71 -8.21 31.45
CA GLU A 606 -2.45 -7.51 32.51
C GLU A 606 -3.84 -7.02 32.08
N GLY A 607 -4.03 -6.71 30.79
CA GLY A 607 -5.32 -6.24 30.25
C GLY A 607 -6.42 -7.30 30.26
N ASP A 608 -6.08 -8.58 30.01
CA ASP A 608 -7.05 -9.69 30.02
C ASP A 608 -7.48 -10.12 31.44
N GLY A 609 -6.86 -9.55 32.49
CA GLY A 609 -7.07 -9.95 33.89
C GLY A 609 -7.96 -9.02 34.72
N ASN A 610 -8.44 -7.89 34.17
CA ASN A 610 -9.06 -6.82 34.96
C ASN A 610 -10.48 -6.42 34.50
N GLU A 611 -11.13 -7.21 33.65
CA GLU A 611 -12.55 -7.05 33.30
C GLU A 611 -13.37 -8.23 33.85
N ASP A 612 -13.68 -8.17 35.16
CA ASP A 612 -14.78 -8.90 35.81
C ASP A 612 -15.52 -7.97 36.78
#